data_AF-A0A4Y7QK41-F1
#
_entry.id   AF-A0A4Y7QK41-F1
#
_cell.length_a   1.000
_cell.length_b   1.000
_cell.length_c   1.000
_cell.angle_alpha   90.00
_cell.angle_beta   90.00
_cell.angle_gamma   90.00
#
_symmetry.space_group_name_H-M   'P 1'
#
loop_
_entity.id
_entity.type
_entity.pdbx_description
1 polymer ?
#
loop_
_entity_poly.entity_id
_entity_poly.type
_entity_poly.pdbx_seq_one_letter_code
_entity_poly.pdbx_strand_id
1 'polypeptide(L)'
;MPKTRTRLTRPKKPKKSTSKSKECADPSGPTEREWESMKVFRTFVVKDDEKKQYQFMTGKTAFILPTDVEPGTEADDCDFWIGKIKDIRARGDDPSEVWVRVQWYWSPEEVAEKVRSFDATKCSKYERLLSNSYDFVHSSCFDGLIDVMKYDEQDLEQRPIRPESFFYRYTYDCHKGIIKPSAEGKCICNKPYDPVEDEFMHMCVRKGCRKWYHRDCLLKRNWVATPLAGSSHMRAQLFEKTLPDDSPEIPTIKLSRGHPGKDGLQNSDLSYSDIPKELLTLARSPIARGAGMESVVGNAASVIEARRIVCAATRADNPELVPEYWKERVSISGLSASRRIIEDVNLLCPECGGPV
;
A
#
# COMPACT_ATOMS: atom_id res chain seq x y z
N MET A 1 40.97 -34.50 -47.75
CA MET A 1 41.27 -33.73 -46.51
C MET A 1 40.61 -32.35 -46.65
N PRO A 2 40.08 -31.71 -45.58
CA PRO A 2 40.41 -31.87 -44.16
C PRO A 2 39.21 -32.39 -43.31
N LYS A 3 39.44 -33.47 -42.55
CA LYS A 3 39.71 -33.51 -41.08
C LYS A 3 38.45 -33.43 -40.21
N THR A 4 37.91 -34.62 -39.96
CA THR A 4 37.23 -35.03 -38.73
C THR A 4 37.96 -34.52 -37.48
N ARG A 5 37.22 -33.99 -36.51
CA ARG A 5 37.63 -33.99 -35.10
C ARG A 5 36.53 -34.65 -34.27
N THR A 6 36.83 -35.87 -33.85
CA THR A 6 36.17 -36.59 -32.76
C THR A 6 36.31 -35.81 -31.47
N ARG A 7 35.22 -35.72 -30.68
CA ARG A 7 35.31 -35.34 -29.26
C ARG A 7 34.62 -36.41 -28.42
N LEU A 8 35.36 -36.81 -27.40
CA LEU A 8 35.15 -37.97 -26.53
C LEU A 8 33.80 -37.90 -25.81
N THR A 9 33.03 -38.98 -25.91
CA THR A 9 31.85 -39.27 -25.10
C THR A 9 32.28 -39.67 -23.69
N ARG A 10 31.73 -39.00 -22.68
CA ARG A 10 31.85 -39.41 -21.27
C ARG A 10 30.65 -40.31 -20.93
N PRO A 11 30.82 -41.47 -20.27
CA PRO A 11 29.70 -42.35 -19.94
C PRO A 11 28.73 -41.64 -19.00
N LYS A 12 27.43 -41.68 -19.34
CA LYS A 12 26.34 -41.20 -18.48
C LYS A 12 26.32 -42.03 -17.20
N LYS A 13 26.70 -41.44 -16.07
CA LYS A 13 26.40 -42.01 -14.75
C LYS A 13 24.88 -41.94 -14.51
N PRO A 14 24.27 -42.96 -13.88
CA PRO A 14 22.84 -42.99 -13.63
C PRO A 14 22.46 -41.87 -12.65
N LYS A 15 21.33 -41.22 -12.92
CA LYS A 15 20.73 -40.20 -12.04
C LYS A 15 20.38 -40.84 -10.69
N LYS A 16 21.17 -40.57 -9.65
CA LYS A 16 20.69 -40.66 -8.28
C LYS A 16 19.85 -39.42 -8.00
N SER A 17 18.58 -39.62 -7.68
CA SER A 17 17.69 -38.58 -7.17
C SER A 17 18.20 -38.15 -5.79
N THR A 18 18.95 -37.06 -5.73
CA THR A 18 19.19 -36.35 -4.48
C THR A 18 18.08 -35.32 -4.31
N SER A 19 17.30 -35.47 -3.25
CA SER A 19 16.43 -34.43 -2.73
C SER A 19 17.24 -33.14 -2.61
N LYS A 20 16.82 -32.07 -3.29
CA LYS A 20 17.42 -30.74 -3.15
C LYS A 20 17.31 -30.31 -1.69
N SER A 21 18.38 -30.49 -0.93
CA SER A 21 18.62 -29.71 0.28
C SER A 21 18.68 -28.25 -0.14
N LYS A 22 18.03 -27.38 0.63
CA LYS A 22 18.14 -25.92 0.50
C LYS A 22 19.63 -25.56 0.55
N GLU A 23 20.23 -25.24 -0.59
CA GLU A 23 21.55 -24.64 -0.65
C GLU A 23 21.39 -23.20 -0.15
N CYS A 24 22.13 -22.86 0.91
CA CYS A 24 22.34 -21.49 1.34
C CYS A 24 22.95 -20.70 0.19
N ALA A 25 22.50 -19.46 -0.04
CA ALA A 25 23.01 -18.60 -1.11
C ALA A 25 24.54 -18.41 -1.05
N ASP A 26 25.11 -18.43 0.16
CA ASP A 26 26.55 -18.48 0.40
C ASP A 26 27.01 -19.93 0.67
N PRO A 27 27.88 -20.52 -0.17
CA PRO A 27 28.44 -21.86 0.03
C PRO A 27 29.25 -22.01 1.33
N SER A 28 29.74 -20.91 1.90
CA SER A 28 30.47 -20.86 3.17
C SER A 28 29.55 -20.66 4.39
N GLY A 29 28.26 -20.39 4.13
CA GLY A 29 27.26 -20.17 5.15
C GLY A 29 26.96 -21.41 6.01
N PRO A 30 26.44 -21.20 7.23
CA PRO A 30 26.12 -22.29 8.15
C PRO A 30 25.00 -23.18 7.61
N THR A 31 25.07 -24.47 7.92
CA THR A 31 23.92 -25.37 7.70
C THR A 31 22.83 -25.13 8.75
N GLU A 32 21.57 -25.53 8.50
CA GLU A 32 20.50 -25.41 9.52
C GLU A 32 20.86 -26.10 10.85
N ARG A 33 21.53 -27.28 10.79
CA ARG A 33 21.98 -27.99 12.00
C ARG A 33 23.06 -27.23 12.76
N GLU A 34 24.00 -26.65 12.03
CA GLU A 34 25.05 -25.82 12.62
C GLU A 34 24.43 -24.57 13.24
N TRP A 35 23.56 -23.88 12.50
CA TRP A 35 22.81 -22.71 12.94
C TRP A 35 22.15 -22.96 14.29
N GLU A 36 21.41 -24.07 14.44
CA GLU A 36 20.75 -24.46 15.69
C GLU A 36 21.71 -24.55 16.89
N SER A 37 22.96 -24.94 16.67
CA SER A 37 23.99 -25.05 17.71
C SER A 37 24.78 -23.76 17.97
N MET A 38 24.68 -22.76 17.08
CA MET A 38 25.40 -21.50 17.21
C MET A 38 24.83 -20.63 18.34
N LYS A 39 25.70 -19.79 18.91
CA LYS A 39 25.35 -18.88 20.00
C LYS A 39 24.46 -17.76 19.50
N VAL A 40 23.35 -17.50 20.19
CA VAL A 40 22.35 -16.50 19.80
C VAL A 40 22.71 -15.12 20.36
N PHE A 41 22.51 -14.09 19.54
CA PHE A 41 22.70 -12.69 19.88
C PHE A 41 21.45 -11.88 19.52
N ARG A 42 21.31 -10.69 20.14
CA ARG A 42 20.22 -9.74 19.81
C ARG A 42 20.64 -8.69 18.79
N THR A 43 21.93 -8.38 18.73
CA THR A 43 22.47 -7.28 17.94
C THR A 43 23.86 -7.64 17.40
N PHE A 44 24.25 -7.02 16.30
CA PHE A 44 25.62 -6.97 15.81
C PHE A 44 25.95 -5.55 15.35
N VAL A 45 27.24 -5.28 15.12
CA VAL A 45 27.72 -3.96 14.71
C VAL A 45 28.57 -4.11 13.46
N VAL A 46 28.28 -3.32 12.43
CA VAL A 46 29.11 -3.18 11.23
C VAL A 46 29.78 -1.81 11.29
N LYS A 47 31.02 -1.73 10.78
CA LYS A 47 31.76 -0.48 10.67
C LYS A 47 31.93 -0.14 9.20
N ASP A 48 31.67 1.11 8.83
CA ASP A 48 32.04 1.62 7.51
C ASP A 48 33.54 1.99 7.45
N ASP A 49 33.99 2.45 6.28
CA ASP A 49 35.37 2.87 6.03
C ASP A 49 35.80 4.05 6.90
N GLU A 50 34.84 4.88 7.33
CA GLU A 50 35.05 5.99 8.26
C GLU A 50 35.06 5.53 9.74
N LYS A 51 34.96 4.22 9.98
CA LYS A 51 34.86 3.57 11.30
C LYS A 51 33.62 3.95 12.10
N LYS A 52 32.60 4.53 11.46
CA LYS A 52 31.30 4.77 12.08
C LYS A 52 30.58 3.44 12.24
N GLN A 53 29.97 3.26 13.41
CA GLN A 53 29.34 2.02 13.81
C GLN A 53 27.85 2.06 13.55
N TYR A 54 27.35 1.04 12.86
CA TYR A 54 25.93 0.82 12.62
C TYR A 54 25.51 -0.42 13.39
N GLN A 55 24.56 -0.26 14.31
CA GLN A 55 24.03 -1.34 15.12
C GLN A 55 22.78 -1.92 14.45
N PHE A 56 22.80 -3.23 14.22
CA PHE A 56 21.69 -3.99 13.67
C PHE A 56 21.06 -4.86 14.75
N MET A 57 19.74 -5.09 14.65
CA MET A 57 18.98 -5.82 15.67
C MET A 57 17.90 -6.70 15.05
N THR A 58 17.61 -7.83 15.69
CA THR A 58 16.49 -8.70 15.34
C THR A 58 15.18 -7.92 15.18
N GLY A 59 14.42 -8.25 14.14
CA GLY A 59 13.14 -7.63 13.80
C GLY A 59 13.24 -6.40 12.90
N LYS A 60 14.44 -5.80 12.77
CA LYS A 60 14.70 -4.68 11.84
C LYS A 60 14.93 -5.16 10.41
N THR A 61 14.83 -4.23 9.48
CA THR A 61 15.10 -4.42 8.05
C THR A 61 16.36 -3.67 7.66
N ALA A 62 17.11 -4.23 6.71
CA ALA A 62 18.39 -3.69 6.30
C ALA A 62 18.62 -3.87 4.79
N PHE A 63 19.43 -2.97 4.24
CA PHE A 63 20.09 -3.15 2.96
C PHE A 63 21.21 -4.17 3.09
N ILE A 64 21.28 -5.05 2.11
CA ILE A 64 22.26 -6.12 2.00
C ILE A 64 22.88 -6.03 0.62
N LEU A 65 24.20 -6.04 0.57
CA LEU A 65 24.97 -5.92 -0.66
C LEU A 65 24.63 -7.09 -1.62
N PRO A 66 24.41 -6.80 -2.91
CA PRO A 66 24.34 -7.84 -3.93
C PRO A 66 25.63 -8.64 -4.02
N THR A 67 25.51 -9.85 -4.56
CA THR A 67 26.69 -10.68 -4.87
C THR A 67 27.61 -9.92 -5.81
N ASP A 68 28.91 -10.01 -5.55
CA ASP A 68 29.97 -9.39 -6.36
C ASP A 68 30.02 -7.84 -6.34
N VAL A 69 29.29 -7.18 -5.43
CA VAL A 69 29.39 -5.73 -5.20
C VAL A 69 30.26 -5.46 -3.98
N GLU A 70 31.30 -4.66 -4.16
CA GLU A 70 32.16 -4.22 -3.06
C GLU A 70 31.46 -3.13 -2.24
N PRO A 71 31.57 -3.16 -0.89
CA PRO A 71 31.12 -2.08 -0.03
C PRO A 71 31.70 -0.73 -0.48
N GLY A 72 30.89 0.34 -0.43
CA GLY A 72 31.31 1.69 -0.84
C GLY A 72 31.15 2.00 -2.33
N THR A 73 30.66 1.05 -3.14
CA THR A 73 30.24 1.34 -4.53
C THR A 73 28.98 2.22 -4.52
N GLU A 74 29.00 3.35 -5.23
CA GLU A 74 27.79 4.17 -5.43
C GLU A 74 26.77 3.37 -6.26
N ALA A 75 25.64 3.01 -5.65
CA ALA A 75 24.52 2.30 -6.27
C ALA A 75 23.19 2.95 -5.86
N ASP A 76 22.13 2.76 -6.65
CA ASP A 76 20.79 3.20 -6.25
C ASP A 76 20.29 2.28 -5.12
N ASP A 77 19.59 2.81 -4.12
CA ASP A 77 19.01 2.03 -3.02
C ASP A 77 18.18 0.84 -3.52
N CYS A 78 17.58 0.94 -4.72
CA CYS A 78 16.82 -0.13 -5.32
C CYS A 78 17.65 -1.32 -5.79
N ASP A 79 18.96 -1.14 -5.97
CA ASP A 79 19.90 -2.17 -6.40
C ASP A 79 20.31 -3.08 -5.24
N PHE A 80 20.14 -2.63 -3.98
CA PHE A 80 20.42 -3.43 -2.80
C PHE A 80 19.34 -4.48 -2.55
N TRP A 81 19.76 -5.62 -1.99
CA TRP A 81 18.81 -6.57 -1.41
C TRP A 81 18.23 -5.99 -0.13
N ILE A 82 16.95 -6.30 0.12
CA ILE A 82 16.27 -5.87 1.34
C ILE A 82 15.88 -7.10 2.16
N GLY A 83 16.38 -7.14 3.39
CA GLY A 83 16.22 -8.29 4.27
C GLY A 83 15.68 -7.90 5.63
N LYS A 84 14.71 -8.67 6.14
CA LYS A 84 14.31 -8.62 7.56
C LYS A 84 15.20 -9.54 8.38
N ILE A 85 15.85 -8.97 9.40
CA ILE A 85 16.69 -9.69 10.36
C ILE A 85 15.78 -10.54 11.25
N LYS A 86 15.91 -11.86 11.18
CA LYS A 86 15.07 -12.80 11.95
C LYS A 86 15.77 -13.38 13.14
N ASP A 87 17.07 -13.66 13.01
CA ASP A 87 17.87 -14.27 14.05
C ASP A 87 19.35 -13.95 13.78
N ILE A 88 20.13 -13.76 14.84
CA ILE A 88 21.55 -13.37 14.76
C ILE A 88 22.33 -14.37 15.58
N ARG A 89 23.34 -15.00 14.98
CA ARG A 89 24.17 -16.02 15.64
C ARG A 89 25.64 -15.86 15.30
N ALA A 90 26.51 -16.39 16.16
CA ALA A 90 27.95 -16.45 15.87
C ALA A 90 28.50 -17.86 16.01
N ARG A 91 29.52 -18.17 15.22
CA ARG A 91 30.26 -19.43 15.28
C ARG A 91 31.30 -19.32 16.39
N GLY A 92 31.11 -20.07 17.47
CA GLY A 92 31.98 -20.01 18.64
C GLY A 92 31.94 -18.63 19.33
N ASP A 93 33.10 -18.18 19.80
CA ASP A 93 33.27 -16.87 20.45
C ASP A 93 34.03 -15.86 19.56
N ASP A 94 34.21 -16.15 18.27
CA ASP A 94 34.85 -15.23 17.34
C ASP A 94 33.88 -14.09 16.95
N PRO A 95 34.19 -12.83 17.27
CA PRO A 95 33.33 -11.70 16.93
C PRO A 95 33.30 -11.38 15.43
N SER A 96 34.17 -12.00 14.62
CA SER A 96 34.19 -11.85 13.17
C SER A 96 33.29 -12.85 12.43
N GLU A 97 32.85 -13.93 13.08
CA GLU A 97 32.04 -15.00 12.48
C GLU A 97 30.55 -14.86 12.84
N VAL A 98 29.98 -13.69 12.56
CA VAL A 98 28.57 -13.38 12.85
C VAL A 98 27.72 -13.57 11.60
N TRP A 99 26.68 -14.37 11.74
CA TRP A 99 25.75 -14.72 10.67
C TRP A 99 24.32 -14.33 11.05
N VAL A 100 23.53 -14.00 10.04
CA VAL A 100 22.18 -13.47 10.20
C VAL A 100 21.22 -14.30 9.36
N ARG A 101 20.15 -14.81 9.98
CA ARG A 101 19.03 -15.38 9.25
C ARG A 101 18.16 -14.24 8.75
N VAL A 102 18.04 -14.13 7.44
CA VAL A 102 17.29 -13.06 6.77
C VAL A 102 16.01 -13.62 6.17
N GLN A 103 14.92 -12.86 6.22
CA GLN A 103 13.74 -13.06 5.38
C GLN A 103 13.73 -12.02 4.27
N TRP A 104 13.64 -12.44 3.02
CA TRP A 104 13.83 -11.56 1.87
C TRP A 104 12.58 -10.78 1.47
N TYR A 105 12.80 -9.53 1.10
CA TYR A 105 11.90 -8.70 0.29
C TYR A 105 12.39 -8.73 -1.16
N TRP A 106 11.54 -9.22 -2.06
CA TRP A 106 11.87 -9.37 -3.48
C TRP A 106 11.43 -8.14 -4.27
N SER A 107 12.17 -7.80 -5.33
CA SER A 107 11.70 -6.77 -6.26
C SER A 107 10.54 -7.30 -7.11
N PRO A 108 9.64 -6.42 -7.60
CA PRO A 108 8.59 -6.80 -8.53
C PRO A 108 9.13 -7.52 -9.79
N GLU A 109 10.27 -7.07 -10.31
CA GLU A 109 10.92 -7.57 -11.51
C GLU A 109 11.36 -9.03 -11.33
N GLU A 110 12.06 -9.33 -10.23
CA GLU A 110 12.52 -10.68 -9.91
C GLU A 110 11.36 -11.66 -9.70
N VAL A 111 10.26 -11.18 -9.13
CA VAL A 111 9.05 -11.99 -8.96
C VAL A 111 8.39 -12.25 -10.31
N ALA A 112 8.33 -11.25 -11.21
CA ALA A 112 7.74 -11.42 -12.55
C ALA A 112 8.51 -12.41 -13.42
N GLU A 113 9.84 -12.51 -13.27
CA GLU A 113 10.64 -13.54 -13.93
C GLU A 113 10.23 -14.96 -13.53
N LYS A 114 9.79 -15.14 -12.28
CA LYS A 114 9.40 -16.43 -11.70
C LYS A 114 7.91 -16.71 -11.83
N VAL A 115 7.08 -15.68 -11.80
CA VAL A 115 5.62 -15.75 -11.80
C VAL A 115 5.10 -14.97 -13.00
N ARG A 116 4.99 -15.64 -14.15
CA ARG A 116 4.63 -15.02 -15.45
C ARG A 116 3.31 -14.23 -15.44
N SER A 117 2.38 -14.56 -14.56
CA SER A 117 1.09 -13.86 -14.43
C SER A 117 1.18 -12.56 -13.63
N PHE A 118 2.32 -12.31 -12.97
CA PHE A 118 2.55 -11.10 -12.20
C PHE A 118 3.09 -10.00 -13.11
N ASP A 119 2.43 -8.85 -13.08
CA ASP A 119 2.79 -7.68 -13.89
C ASP A 119 3.52 -6.67 -13.00
N ALA A 120 4.86 -6.69 -13.06
CA ALA A 120 5.72 -5.78 -12.31
C ALA A 120 5.48 -4.31 -12.66
N THR A 121 4.99 -3.99 -13.87
CA THR A 121 4.76 -2.62 -14.34
C THR A 121 3.66 -1.88 -13.58
N LYS A 122 2.89 -2.61 -12.74
CA LYS A 122 1.85 -2.08 -11.86
C LYS A 122 2.34 -1.77 -10.44
N CYS A 123 3.61 -2.04 -10.15
CA CYS A 123 4.23 -1.78 -8.85
C CYS A 123 5.04 -0.48 -8.87
N SER A 124 5.17 0.14 -7.70
CA SER A 124 6.00 1.32 -7.53
C SER A 124 7.50 0.96 -7.52
N LYS A 125 8.38 1.91 -7.83
CA LYS A 125 9.85 1.73 -7.80
C LYS A 125 10.35 1.16 -6.46
N TYR A 126 9.81 1.71 -5.37
CA TYR A 126 10.16 1.35 -3.99
C TYR A 126 9.24 0.28 -3.39
N GLU A 127 8.38 -0.35 -4.21
CA GLU A 127 7.55 -1.45 -3.76
C GLU A 127 8.37 -2.74 -3.73
N ARG A 128 8.15 -3.56 -2.69
CA ARG A 128 8.75 -4.88 -2.54
C ARG A 128 7.70 -5.92 -2.17
N LEU A 129 8.05 -7.19 -2.34
CA LEU A 129 7.21 -8.33 -1.97
C LEU A 129 7.84 -9.10 -0.81
N LEU A 130 7.14 -9.16 0.32
CA LEU A 130 7.60 -9.93 1.48
C LEU A 130 7.51 -11.43 1.17
N SER A 131 8.64 -12.11 1.07
CA SER A 131 8.65 -13.53 0.71
C SER A 131 8.66 -14.47 1.92
N ASN A 132 8.35 -15.75 1.71
CA ASN A 132 8.67 -16.82 2.65
C ASN A 132 10.06 -17.43 2.44
N SER A 133 10.94 -16.74 1.68
CA SER A 133 12.33 -17.16 1.47
C SER A 133 13.21 -16.69 2.61
N TYR A 134 14.13 -17.57 3.03
CA TYR A 134 15.10 -17.28 4.08
C TYR A 134 16.47 -17.81 3.66
N ASP A 135 17.51 -17.06 4.02
CA ASP A 135 18.91 -17.46 3.87
C ASP A 135 19.74 -17.01 5.07
N PHE A 136 20.98 -17.53 5.16
CA PHE A 136 21.99 -17.05 6.09
C PHE A 136 22.95 -16.12 5.36
N VAL A 137 23.14 -14.94 5.93
CA VAL A 137 23.97 -13.87 5.37
C VAL A 137 25.01 -13.48 6.40
N HIS A 138 26.27 -13.36 5.98
CA HIS A 138 27.33 -12.91 6.86
C HIS A 138 27.12 -11.44 7.26
N SER A 139 27.47 -11.06 8.50
CA SER A 139 27.23 -9.70 8.99
C SER A 139 27.93 -8.61 8.18
N SER A 140 29.02 -8.95 7.47
CA SER A 140 29.77 -8.01 6.63
C SER A 140 29.01 -7.56 5.37
N CYS A 141 27.92 -8.24 4.99
CA CYS A 141 27.14 -7.87 3.80
C CYS A 141 26.08 -6.80 4.10
N PHE A 142 25.92 -6.40 5.36
CA PHE A 142 24.89 -5.42 5.77
C PHE A 142 25.43 -4.00 5.65
N ASP A 143 24.71 -3.18 4.89
CA ASP A 143 25.12 -1.81 4.56
C ASP A 143 24.44 -0.78 5.47
N GLY A 144 23.09 -0.80 5.53
CA GLY A 144 22.32 0.18 6.27
C GLY A 144 20.98 -0.35 6.78
N LEU A 145 20.42 0.31 7.80
CA LEU A 145 19.05 0.06 8.25
C LEU A 145 18.06 0.78 7.34
N ILE A 146 16.95 0.10 7.02
CA ILE A 146 15.86 0.67 6.23
C ILE A 146 14.53 0.29 6.82
N ASP A 147 13.55 1.19 6.78
CA ASP A 147 12.17 0.88 7.16
C ASP A 147 11.36 0.49 5.91
N VAL A 148 10.82 -0.73 5.92
CA VAL A 148 9.91 -1.21 4.86
C VAL A 148 8.48 -1.21 5.40
N MET A 149 7.68 -0.24 4.98
CA MET A 149 6.33 -0.05 5.52
C MET A 149 5.34 -1.05 4.94
N LYS A 150 4.49 -1.66 5.78
CA LYS A 150 3.34 -2.42 5.28
C LYS A 150 2.32 -1.42 4.74
N TYR A 151 1.92 -1.56 3.49
CA TYR A 151 0.80 -0.84 2.90
C TYR A 151 -0.50 -1.64 3.09
N ASP A 152 -1.46 -1.05 3.81
CA ASP A 152 -2.76 -1.63 4.11
C ASP A 152 -3.87 -0.64 3.78
N GLU A 153 -4.59 -0.88 2.67
CA GLU A 153 -5.70 -0.03 2.23
C GLU A 153 -6.89 0.00 3.22
N GLN A 154 -6.93 -0.90 4.19
CA GLN A 154 -8.01 -0.98 5.18
C GLN A 154 -7.68 -0.22 6.46
N ASP A 155 -6.41 0.11 6.69
CA ASP A 155 -6.00 0.87 7.87
C ASP A 155 -6.26 2.37 7.64
N LEU A 156 -7.34 2.85 8.24
CA LEU A 156 -7.78 4.23 8.11
C LEU A 156 -6.86 5.25 8.79
N GLU A 157 -5.97 4.79 9.68
CA GLU A 157 -5.02 5.62 10.42
C GLU A 157 -3.59 5.45 9.91
N GLN A 158 -3.41 4.67 8.84
CA GLN A 158 -2.10 4.45 8.26
C GLN A 158 -1.47 5.79 7.84
N ARG A 159 -0.27 6.02 8.36
CA ARG A 159 0.59 7.15 8.03
C ARG A 159 0.95 7.15 6.54
N PRO A 160 1.17 8.33 5.93
CA PRO A 160 1.50 8.43 4.51
C PRO A 160 2.83 7.73 4.23
N ILE A 161 2.89 7.06 3.08
CA ILE A 161 4.13 6.52 2.55
C ILE A 161 4.84 7.67 1.85
N ARG A 162 6.05 8.01 2.30
CA ARG A 162 6.81 9.12 1.72
C ARG A 162 7.40 8.72 0.37
N PRO A 163 7.69 9.70 -0.51
CA PRO A 163 8.59 9.47 -1.64
C PRO A 163 9.87 8.78 -1.15
N GLU A 164 10.40 7.86 -1.96
CA GLU A 164 11.65 7.13 -1.68
C GLU A 164 11.62 6.19 -0.46
N SER A 165 10.45 5.99 0.16
CA SER A 165 10.29 5.00 1.21
C SER A 165 9.88 3.65 0.65
N PHE A 166 10.59 2.60 1.07
CA PHE A 166 10.21 1.24 0.73
C PHE A 166 8.91 0.82 1.41
N PHE A 167 8.06 0.13 0.66
CA PHE A 167 6.83 -0.43 1.18
C PHE A 167 6.49 -1.78 0.55
N TYR A 168 5.56 -2.51 1.16
CA TYR A 168 5.03 -3.74 0.60
C TYR A 168 3.53 -3.86 0.88
N ARG A 169 2.76 -4.29 -0.13
CA ARG A 169 1.37 -4.77 0.05
C ARG A 169 1.25 -6.26 -0.24
N TYR A 170 2.20 -6.83 -0.97
CA TYR A 170 2.16 -8.23 -1.36
C TYR A 170 3.05 -9.11 -0.49
N THR A 171 2.57 -10.32 -0.25
CA THR A 171 3.35 -11.47 0.19
C THR A 171 3.58 -12.42 -0.98
N TYR A 172 4.80 -12.96 -1.09
CA TYR A 172 5.19 -13.90 -2.13
C TYR A 172 5.58 -15.26 -1.54
N ASP A 173 4.81 -16.31 -1.84
CA ASP A 173 5.21 -17.68 -1.55
C ASP A 173 6.10 -18.19 -2.69
N CYS A 174 7.42 -18.13 -2.51
CA CYS A 174 8.39 -18.46 -3.55
C CYS A 174 8.39 -19.95 -3.93
N HIS A 175 7.92 -20.82 -3.04
CA HIS A 175 7.79 -22.25 -3.30
C HIS A 175 6.55 -22.58 -4.14
N LYS A 176 5.46 -21.83 -3.94
CA LYS A 176 4.20 -22.05 -4.66
C LYS A 176 4.01 -21.13 -5.86
N GLY A 177 4.82 -20.09 -5.99
CA GLY A 177 4.62 -19.05 -7.00
C GLY A 177 3.33 -18.24 -6.76
N ILE A 178 2.88 -18.11 -5.51
CA ILE A 178 1.62 -17.45 -5.17
C ILE A 178 1.89 -16.07 -4.59
N ILE A 179 1.17 -15.07 -5.09
CA ILE A 179 1.23 -13.69 -4.62
C ILE A 179 -0.12 -13.32 -4.01
N LYS A 180 -0.11 -12.66 -2.86
CA LYS A 180 -1.33 -12.19 -2.17
C LYS A 180 -1.14 -10.78 -1.60
N PRO A 181 -2.17 -9.93 -1.62
CA PRO A 181 -3.47 -10.12 -2.29
C PRO A 181 -3.34 -10.08 -3.83
N SER A 182 -4.42 -10.40 -4.54
CA SER A 182 -4.50 -10.19 -6.00
C SER A 182 -4.41 -8.69 -6.31
N ALA A 183 -3.57 -8.32 -7.28
CA ALA A 183 -3.31 -6.94 -7.69
C ALA A 183 -4.45 -6.37 -8.57
N GLU A 184 -5.69 -6.40 -8.07
CA GLU A 184 -6.85 -5.93 -8.83
C GLU A 184 -7.00 -4.41 -8.75
N GLY A 185 -7.00 -3.77 -9.92
CA GLY A 185 -7.19 -2.33 -10.02
C GLY A 185 -8.64 -1.96 -9.73
N LYS A 186 -8.84 -0.97 -8.85
CA LYS A 186 -10.19 -0.50 -8.49
C LYS A 186 -10.76 0.51 -9.50
N CYS A 187 -9.90 1.17 -10.28
CA CYS A 187 -10.27 2.16 -11.28
C CYS A 187 -10.49 1.53 -12.66
N ILE A 188 -11.13 2.28 -13.57
CA ILE A 188 -11.34 1.93 -14.99
C ILE A 188 -10.04 1.74 -15.78
N CYS A 189 -8.88 2.17 -15.27
CA CYS A 189 -7.57 1.86 -15.86
C CYS A 189 -7.04 0.46 -15.46
N ASN A 190 -7.71 -0.22 -14.53
CA ASN A 190 -7.31 -1.52 -13.96
C ASN A 190 -5.89 -1.54 -13.39
N LYS A 191 -5.38 -0.37 -12.97
CA LYS A 191 -4.15 -0.24 -12.20
C LYS A 191 -4.48 -0.23 -10.71
N PRO A 192 -3.73 -0.98 -9.88
CA PRO A 192 -3.72 -0.79 -8.44
C PRO A 192 -3.37 0.65 -8.08
N TYR A 193 -3.85 1.12 -6.93
CA TYR A 193 -3.47 2.44 -6.41
C TYR A 193 -2.00 2.44 -6.00
N ASP A 194 -1.26 3.46 -6.42
CA ASP A 194 0.09 3.75 -5.95
C ASP A 194 0.03 4.87 -4.89
N PRO A 195 0.38 4.59 -3.62
CA PRO A 195 0.28 5.57 -2.54
C PRO A 195 1.28 6.73 -2.66
N VAL A 196 2.27 6.66 -3.56
CA VAL A 196 3.32 7.66 -3.76
C VAL A 196 3.08 8.47 -5.03
N GLU A 197 2.78 7.81 -6.14
CA GLU A 197 2.71 8.44 -7.48
C GLU A 197 1.31 8.93 -7.87
N ASP A 198 0.24 8.31 -7.36
CA ASP A 198 -1.12 8.69 -7.77
C ASP A 198 -1.60 9.96 -7.02
N GLU A 199 -1.83 11.05 -7.76
CA GLU A 199 -2.28 12.34 -7.18
C GLU A 199 -3.59 12.26 -6.40
N PHE A 200 -4.69 11.85 -7.03
CA PHE A 200 -5.99 11.73 -6.39
C PHE A 200 -6.82 10.58 -6.97
N MET A 201 -7.33 9.74 -6.08
CA MET A 201 -8.46 8.84 -6.35
C MET A 201 -9.67 9.25 -5.53
N HIS A 202 -10.84 9.18 -6.15
CA HIS A 202 -12.14 9.47 -5.54
C HIS A 202 -12.94 8.18 -5.37
N MET A 203 -13.64 8.06 -4.24
CA MET A 203 -14.48 6.90 -3.93
C MET A 203 -15.95 7.18 -4.24
N CYS A 204 -16.58 6.30 -5.01
CA CYS A 204 -18.03 6.36 -5.19
C CYS A 204 -18.75 6.16 -3.86
N VAL A 205 -19.59 7.13 -3.48
CA VAL A 205 -20.34 7.06 -2.23
C VAL A 205 -21.55 6.11 -2.31
N ARG A 206 -21.96 5.68 -3.50
CA ARG A 206 -23.10 4.75 -3.65
C ARG A 206 -22.83 3.43 -2.90
N LYS A 207 -23.77 3.06 -2.02
CA LYS A 207 -23.69 1.94 -1.07
C LYS A 207 -23.39 0.54 -1.65
N GLY A 208 -23.57 0.32 -2.95
CA GLY A 208 -23.19 -0.93 -3.63
C GLY A 208 -22.04 -0.80 -4.62
N CYS A 209 -21.50 0.40 -4.82
CA CYS A 209 -20.37 0.63 -5.72
C CYS A 209 -19.07 0.72 -4.94
N ARG A 210 -18.86 1.78 -4.13
CA ARG A 210 -17.65 2.00 -3.32
C ARG A 210 -16.32 1.80 -4.05
N LYS A 211 -16.34 1.94 -5.39
CA LYS A 211 -15.15 1.83 -6.24
C LYS A 211 -14.36 3.12 -6.23
N TRP A 212 -13.05 2.96 -6.40
CA TRP A 212 -12.09 4.05 -6.42
C TRP A 212 -11.68 4.37 -7.84
N TYR A 213 -11.65 5.65 -8.20
CA TYR A 213 -11.28 6.09 -9.53
C TYR A 213 -10.25 7.20 -9.46
N HIS A 214 -9.16 7.08 -10.23
CA HIS A 214 -8.25 8.20 -10.46
C HIS A 214 -9.02 9.38 -11.05
N ARG A 215 -8.81 10.57 -10.49
CA ARG A 215 -9.39 11.83 -10.97
C ARG A 215 -9.14 12.00 -12.46
N ASP A 216 -7.89 11.82 -12.87
CA ASP A 216 -7.44 11.86 -14.25
C ASP A 216 -8.20 10.91 -15.19
N CYS A 217 -8.48 9.69 -14.73
CA CYS A 217 -9.18 8.70 -15.54
C CYS A 217 -10.63 9.12 -15.80
N LEU A 218 -11.28 9.78 -14.84
CA LEU A 218 -12.63 10.31 -14.98
C LEU A 218 -12.65 11.54 -15.88
N LEU A 219 -11.74 12.49 -15.68
CA LEU A 219 -11.61 13.70 -16.50
C LEU A 219 -11.34 13.37 -17.97
N LYS A 220 -10.34 12.51 -18.24
CA LYS A 220 -9.97 12.10 -19.62
C LYS A 220 -11.12 11.42 -20.37
N ARG A 221 -12.07 10.82 -19.66
CA ARG A 221 -13.24 10.13 -20.23
C ARG A 221 -14.56 10.91 -20.06
N ASN A 222 -14.46 12.16 -19.64
CA ASN A 222 -15.60 13.07 -19.47
C ASN A 222 -16.70 12.57 -18.52
N TRP A 223 -16.30 11.90 -17.44
CA TRP A 223 -17.18 11.53 -16.32
C TRP A 223 -17.31 12.67 -15.32
N VAL A 224 -17.84 13.79 -15.81
CA VAL A 224 -18.03 15.04 -15.05
C VAL A 224 -19.47 15.49 -15.23
N ALA A 225 -20.13 15.87 -14.14
CA ALA A 225 -21.46 16.44 -14.20
C ALA A 225 -21.40 17.86 -14.75
N THR A 226 -22.34 18.21 -15.62
CA THR A 226 -22.57 19.60 -16.00
C THR A 226 -23.25 20.30 -14.82
N PRO A 227 -22.69 21.38 -14.27
CA PRO A 227 -23.32 22.11 -13.17
C PRO A 227 -24.62 22.73 -13.66
N LEU A 228 -25.76 22.12 -13.33
CA LEU A 228 -27.07 22.75 -13.48
C LEU A 228 -27.30 23.64 -12.24
N ALA A 229 -27.88 24.82 -12.43
CA ALA A 229 -28.22 25.70 -11.31
C ALA A 229 -29.08 24.93 -10.27
N GLY A 230 -28.65 24.92 -9.01
CA GLY A 230 -29.30 24.19 -7.91
C GLY A 230 -28.86 22.72 -7.72
N SER A 231 -28.08 22.15 -8.64
CA SER A 231 -27.59 20.75 -8.52
C SER A 231 -26.50 20.56 -7.46
N SER A 232 -25.73 21.61 -7.15
CA SER A 232 -24.65 21.57 -6.15
C SER A 232 -25.17 21.27 -4.74
N HIS A 233 -26.31 21.83 -4.36
CA HIS A 233 -26.93 21.58 -3.05
C HIS A 233 -27.41 20.13 -2.93
N MET A 234 -28.10 19.61 -3.95
CA MET A 234 -28.53 18.21 -3.98
C MET A 234 -27.34 17.24 -3.93
N ARG A 235 -26.26 17.55 -4.65
CA ARG A 235 -25.04 16.74 -4.66
C ARG A 235 -24.34 16.73 -3.29
N ALA A 236 -24.24 17.89 -2.65
CA ALA A 236 -23.71 18.00 -1.29
C ALA A 236 -24.55 17.19 -0.28
N GLN A 237 -25.89 17.25 -0.40
CA GLN A 237 -26.78 16.43 0.44
C GLN A 237 -26.62 14.92 0.19
N LEU A 238 -26.32 14.50 -1.04
CA LEU A 238 -26.03 13.08 -1.32
C LEU A 238 -24.75 12.62 -0.61
N PHE A 239 -23.71 13.46 -0.56
CA PHE A 239 -22.50 13.14 0.18
C PHE A 239 -22.75 12.99 1.67
N GLU A 240 -23.35 14.01 2.30
CA GLU A 240 -23.49 14.04 3.76
C GLU A 240 -24.40 12.93 4.30
N LYS A 241 -25.43 12.53 3.53
CA LYS A 241 -26.37 11.45 3.91
C LYS A 241 -25.81 10.05 3.70
N THR A 242 -24.62 9.92 3.10
CA THR A 242 -24.01 8.62 2.86
C THR A 242 -23.19 8.15 4.05
N LEU A 243 -23.73 7.20 4.81
CA LEU A 243 -23.02 6.50 5.87
C LEU A 243 -22.54 5.11 5.43
N PRO A 244 -21.41 4.61 5.98
CA PRO A 244 -20.94 3.25 5.73
C PRO A 244 -21.92 2.18 6.23
N ASP A 245 -22.63 2.48 7.33
CA ASP A 245 -23.36 1.49 8.13
C ASP A 245 -24.89 1.53 7.92
N ASP A 246 -25.45 2.55 7.25
CA ASP A 246 -26.90 2.66 7.03
C ASP A 246 -27.34 2.18 5.65
N SER A 247 -28.17 1.13 5.67
CA SER A 247 -29.02 0.72 4.54
C SER A 247 -30.31 1.52 4.53
N PRO A 248 -30.47 2.39 3.53
CA PRO A 248 -31.59 2.19 2.60
C PRO A 248 -31.16 2.37 1.14
N GLU A 249 -31.99 1.86 0.23
CA GLU A 249 -31.79 1.96 -1.21
C GLU A 249 -31.76 3.44 -1.64
N ILE A 250 -30.62 3.91 -2.16
CA ILE A 250 -30.56 5.21 -2.84
C ILE A 250 -31.22 5.01 -4.20
N PRO A 251 -32.25 5.81 -4.56
CA PRO A 251 -32.82 5.78 -5.90
C PRO A 251 -31.70 5.95 -6.92
N THR A 252 -31.65 5.08 -7.93
CA THR A 252 -30.83 5.29 -9.11
C THR A 252 -31.16 6.66 -9.68
N ILE A 253 -30.27 7.65 -9.52
CA ILE A 253 -30.26 8.80 -10.42
C ILE A 253 -29.81 8.22 -11.76
N LYS A 254 -30.77 7.74 -12.55
CA LYS A 254 -30.55 7.51 -13.97
C LYS A 254 -30.26 8.89 -14.52
N LEU A 255 -28.99 9.23 -14.71
CA LEU A 255 -28.60 10.26 -15.67
C LEU A 255 -28.90 9.68 -17.05
N SER A 256 -30.19 9.60 -17.41
CA SER A 256 -30.58 9.37 -18.79
C SER A 256 -30.07 10.56 -19.57
N ARG A 257 -29.26 10.28 -20.59
CA ARG A 257 -29.23 11.14 -21.78
C ARG A 257 -30.64 11.09 -22.38
N GLY A 258 -31.55 11.92 -21.89
CA GLY A 258 -32.92 12.01 -22.39
C GLY A 258 -33.97 12.26 -21.32
N HIS A 259 -34.57 13.45 -21.41
CA HIS A 259 -35.85 13.96 -20.88
C HIS A 259 -36.21 13.91 -19.38
N PRO A 260 -36.89 14.96 -18.87
CA PRO A 260 -37.10 15.18 -17.44
C PRO A 260 -38.26 14.32 -16.92
N GLY A 261 -37.93 13.20 -16.26
CA GLY A 261 -38.88 12.44 -15.46
C GLY A 261 -39.02 13.04 -14.07
N LYS A 262 -40.25 13.40 -13.70
CA LYS A 262 -40.66 13.78 -12.35
C LYS A 262 -40.55 12.56 -11.43
N ASP A 263 -39.48 12.44 -10.66
CA ASP A 263 -39.47 11.69 -9.40
C ASP A 263 -38.73 12.55 -8.37
N GLY A 264 -39.52 13.33 -7.63
CA GLY A 264 -39.02 14.24 -6.61
C GLY A 264 -38.55 13.47 -5.38
N LEU A 265 -37.24 13.49 -5.15
CA LEU A 265 -36.69 13.25 -3.82
C LEU A 265 -37.23 14.38 -2.93
N GLN A 266 -38.16 14.06 -2.02
CA GLN A 266 -38.73 15.06 -1.12
C GLN A 266 -37.60 15.69 -0.29
N ASN A 267 -37.39 17.00 -0.47
CA ASN A 267 -36.56 17.83 0.37
C ASN A 267 -37.21 17.90 1.75
N SER A 268 -36.76 17.06 2.69
CA SER A 268 -36.86 17.42 4.10
C SER A 268 -35.81 18.51 4.33
N ASP A 269 -36.25 19.77 4.46
CA ASP A 269 -35.43 20.86 4.97
C ASP A 269 -35.10 20.55 6.43
N LEU A 270 -34.06 19.75 6.65
CA LEU A 270 -33.45 19.54 7.97
C LEU A 270 -32.79 20.87 8.35
N SER A 271 -32.96 21.32 9.60
CA SER A 271 -32.38 22.58 10.06
C SER A 271 -30.86 22.47 10.18
N TYR A 272 -30.14 22.77 9.10
CA TYR A 272 -28.67 22.82 9.09
C TYR A 272 -28.11 24.08 9.76
N SER A 273 -28.95 25.02 10.21
CA SER A 273 -28.51 26.29 10.80
C SER A 273 -27.69 26.11 12.06
N ASP A 274 -27.96 25.04 12.81
CA ASP A 274 -27.35 24.77 14.11
C ASP A 274 -26.11 23.88 14.00
N ILE A 275 -25.78 23.41 12.80
CA ILE A 275 -24.60 22.59 12.55
C ILE A 275 -23.40 23.49 12.23
N PRO A 276 -22.24 23.30 12.89
CA PRO A 276 -21.03 24.03 12.58
C PRO A 276 -20.69 23.95 11.08
N LYS A 277 -20.52 25.10 10.43
CA LYS A 277 -20.27 25.17 8.97
C LYS A 277 -19.08 24.31 8.55
N GLU A 278 -17.99 24.31 9.31
CA GLU A 278 -16.79 23.52 9.03
C GLU A 278 -17.07 22.01 9.06
N LEU A 279 -17.84 21.53 10.04
CA LEU A 279 -18.27 20.13 10.14
C LEU A 279 -19.14 19.75 8.95
N LEU A 280 -20.07 20.62 8.57
CA LEU A 280 -20.96 20.40 7.42
C LEU A 280 -20.18 20.38 6.09
N THR A 281 -19.21 21.28 5.91
CA THR A 281 -18.32 21.27 4.74
C THR A 281 -17.50 19.99 4.67
N LEU A 282 -16.97 19.50 5.80
CA LEU A 282 -16.24 18.24 5.85
C LEU A 282 -17.16 17.04 5.53
N ALA A 283 -18.37 16.99 6.07
CA ALA A 283 -19.33 15.91 5.78
C ALA A 283 -19.74 15.88 4.30
N ARG A 284 -19.80 17.04 3.65
CA ARG A 284 -20.11 17.22 2.23
C ARG A 284 -18.91 16.99 1.31
N SER A 285 -17.71 16.86 1.86
CA SER A 285 -16.51 16.63 1.07
C SER A 285 -16.55 15.24 0.40
N PRO A 286 -16.06 15.10 -0.85
CA PRO A 286 -15.81 13.81 -1.45
C PRO A 286 -14.82 13.00 -0.60
N ILE A 287 -14.94 11.68 -0.65
CA ILE A 287 -13.92 10.80 -0.07
C ILE A 287 -12.85 10.59 -1.14
N ALA A 288 -11.64 11.07 -0.85
CA ALA A 288 -10.51 10.92 -1.74
C ALA A 288 -9.22 10.57 -0.98
N ARG A 289 -8.27 10.00 -1.72
CA ARG A 289 -6.92 9.61 -1.29
C ARG A 289 -5.91 9.96 -2.37
N GLY A 290 -4.64 10.06 -2.04
CA GLY A 290 -3.60 10.35 -3.04
C GLY A 290 -2.37 11.05 -2.47
N ALA A 291 -1.40 11.27 -3.35
CA ALA A 291 -0.15 11.94 -3.04
C ALA A 291 -0.40 13.35 -2.47
N GLY A 292 0.30 13.69 -1.39
CA GLY A 292 0.11 14.96 -0.67
C GLY A 292 -0.97 14.92 0.41
N MET A 293 -1.71 13.81 0.56
CA MET A 293 -2.55 13.62 1.73
C MET A 293 -1.75 13.07 2.91
N GLU A 294 -2.18 13.45 4.11
CA GLU A 294 -1.51 13.07 5.35
C GLU A 294 -1.87 11.65 5.83
N SER A 295 -2.43 10.82 4.94
CA SER A 295 -2.73 9.39 5.15
C SER A 295 -2.85 8.68 3.80
N VAL A 296 -2.48 7.40 3.78
CA VAL A 296 -2.63 6.50 2.61
C VAL A 296 -4.09 6.33 2.17
N VAL A 297 -5.04 6.41 3.11
CA VAL A 297 -6.49 6.35 2.82
C VAL A 297 -7.12 7.74 2.65
N GLY A 298 -6.31 8.79 2.75
CA GLY A 298 -6.72 10.17 2.55
C GLY A 298 -7.64 10.73 3.64
N ASN A 299 -8.76 11.32 3.23
CA ASN A 299 -9.71 11.97 4.14
C ASN A 299 -10.86 11.07 4.61
N ALA A 300 -10.88 9.80 4.21
CA ALA A 300 -12.01 8.90 4.37
C ALA A 300 -12.54 8.87 5.82
N ALA A 301 -11.66 8.69 6.80
CA ALA A 301 -12.07 8.53 8.19
C ALA A 301 -12.65 9.81 8.81
N SER A 302 -12.05 10.97 8.54
CA SER A 302 -12.57 12.27 8.97
C SER A 302 -13.91 12.61 8.33
N VAL A 303 -14.06 12.33 7.03
CA VAL A 303 -15.32 12.56 6.31
C VAL A 303 -16.41 11.62 6.81
N ILE A 304 -16.13 10.33 6.99
CA ILE A 304 -17.08 9.35 7.53
C ILE A 304 -17.56 9.77 8.92
N GLU A 305 -16.64 10.18 9.79
CA GLU A 305 -16.98 10.61 11.14
C GLU A 305 -17.80 11.91 11.14
N ALA A 306 -17.44 12.88 10.30
CA ALA A 306 -18.23 14.09 10.11
C ALA A 306 -19.66 13.77 9.65
N ARG A 307 -19.81 12.87 8.68
CA ARG A 307 -21.12 12.40 8.21
C ARG A 307 -21.91 11.71 9.32
N ARG A 308 -21.28 10.92 10.19
CA ARG A 308 -21.94 10.28 11.33
C ARG A 308 -22.51 11.32 12.30
N ILE A 309 -21.72 12.33 12.65
CA ILE A 309 -22.16 13.41 13.55
C ILE A 309 -23.31 14.21 12.93
N VAL A 310 -23.18 14.63 11.66
CA VAL A 310 -24.23 15.37 10.95
C VAL A 310 -25.51 14.54 10.79
N CYS A 311 -25.40 13.26 10.42
CA CYS A 311 -26.57 12.38 10.30
C CYS A 311 -27.26 12.14 11.64
N ALA A 312 -26.51 11.97 12.73
CA ALA A 312 -27.08 11.79 14.06
C ALA A 312 -27.90 13.03 14.49
N ALA A 313 -27.31 14.22 14.37
CA ALA A 313 -27.97 15.47 14.73
C ALA A 313 -29.21 15.74 13.87
N THR A 314 -29.10 15.56 12.56
CA THR A 314 -30.20 15.85 11.63
C THR A 314 -31.34 14.84 11.70
N ARG A 315 -31.07 13.54 11.85
CA ARG A 315 -32.14 12.52 11.92
C ARG A 315 -32.94 12.58 13.21
N ALA A 316 -32.29 12.95 14.31
CA ALA A 316 -32.96 13.14 15.59
C ALA A 316 -33.63 14.52 15.70
N ASP A 317 -33.44 15.40 14.70
CA ASP A 317 -33.79 16.82 14.78
C ASP A 317 -33.27 17.47 16.08
N ASN A 318 -32.05 17.08 16.48
CA ASN A 318 -31.45 17.45 17.75
C ASN A 318 -29.99 17.89 17.54
N PRO A 319 -29.73 19.21 17.44
CA PRO A 319 -28.37 19.73 17.26
C PRO A 319 -27.47 19.51 18.48
N GLU A 320 -28.01 19.25 19.68
CA GLU A 320 -27.22 18.93 20.87
C GLU A 320 -26.44 17.61 20.74
N LEU A 321 -26.77 16.79 19.75
CA LEU A 321 -26.02 15.58 19.41
C LEU A 321 -24.69 15.87 18.71
N VAL A 322 -24.42 17.13 18.32
CA VAL A 322 -23.10 17.55 17.87
C VAL A 322 -22.23 17.77 19.12
N PRO A 323 -21.22 16.92 19.39
CA PRO A 323 -20.40 17.06 20.59
C PRO A 323 -19.59 18.36 20.54
N GLU A 324 -19.38 19.03 21.68
CA GLU A 324 -18.51 20.23 21.75
C GLU A 324 -17.09 19.96 21.22
N TYR A 325 -16.59 18.75 21.44
CA TYR A 325 -15.27 18.27 21.00
C TYR A 325 -15.31 17.56 19.62
N TRP A 326 -16.30 17.86 18.77
CA TRP A 326 -16.41 17.22 17.44
C TRP A 326 -15.13 17.39 16.60
N LYS A 327 -14.40 18.50 16.77
CA LYS A 327 -13.14 18.76 16.07
C LYS A 327 -12.10 17.67 16.37
N GLU A 328 -11.99 17.26 17.63
CA GLU A 328 -11.07 16.20 18.04
C GLU A 328 -11.46 14.85 17.43
N ARG A 329 -12.77 14.56 17.34
CA ARG A 329 -13.27 13.32 16.74
C ARG A 329 -12.94 13.21 15.24
N VAL A 330 -13.02 14.31 14.51
CA VAL A 330 -12.71 14.32 13.07
C VAL A 330 -11.23 14.57 12.77
N SER A 331 -10.47 15.04 13.76
CA SER A 331 -9.03 15.28 13.70
C SER A 331 -8.24 13.99 13.92
N ILE A 332 -8.03 13.25 12.83
CA ILE A 332 -7.20 12.04 12.86
C ILE A 332 -5.73 12.44 12.71
N SER A 333 -4.84 11.77 13.44
CA SER A 333 -3.38 12.02 13.42
C SER A 333 -2.97 13.45 13.81
N GLY A 334 -3.79 14.16 14.60
CA GLY A 334 -3.48 15.50 15.11
C GLY A 334 -3.69 16.66 14.12
N LEU A 335 -4.38 16.40 13.00
CA LEU A 335 -4.57 17.37 11.93
C LEU A 335 -5.95 18.02 11.96
N SER A 336 -6.02 19.31 11.61
CA SER A 336 -7.29 20.04 11.61
C SER A 336 -8.26 19.52 10.54
N ALA A 337 -9.56 19.58 10.85
CA ALA A 337 -10.65 19.24 9.94
C ALA A 337 -10.51 19.93 8.57
N SER A 338 -10.17 21.22 8.58
CA SER A 338 -9.99 22.05 7.38
C SER A 338 -8.99 21.52 6.36
N ARG A 339 -7.88 20.91 6.79
CA ARG A 339 -6.86 20.34 5.88
C ARG A 339 -7.33 19.10 5.13
N ARG A 340 -8.44 18.50 5.57
CA ARG A 340 -9.00 17.26 5.01
C ARG A 340 -10.20 17.50 4.10
N ILE A 341 -10.61 18.77 3.97
CA ILE A 341 -11.67 19.16 3.05
C ILE A 341 -11.12 19.17 1.64
N ILE A 342 -11.72 18.34 0.79
CA ILE A 342 -11.47 18.27 -0.64
C ILE A 342 -12.64 18.96 -1.35
N GLU A 343 -12.31 19.80 -2.33
CA GLU A 343 -13.31 20.45 -3.17
C GLU A 343 -13.97 19.44 -4.12
N ASP A 344 -15.29 19.54 -4.24
CA ASP A 344 -16.05 18.74 -5.19
C ASP A 344 -15.94 19.30 -6.60
N VAL A 345 -15.18 18.60 -7.45
CA VAL A 345 -14.98 18.97 -8.86
C VAL A 345 -15.99 18.28 -9.79
N ASN A 346 -17.17 17.92 -9.27
CA ASN A 346 -18.31 17.39 -10.01
C ASN A 346 -18.07 16.05 -10.72
N LEU A 347 -17.18 15.21 -10.19
CA LEU A 347 -16.86 13.91 -10.79
C LEU A 347 -18.02 12.91 -10.64
N LEU A 348 -18.16 12.01 -11.62
CA LEU A 348 -19.19 10.98 -11.66
C LEU A 348 -18.61 9.56 -11.72
N CYS A 349 -19.31 8.62 -11.09
CA CYS A 349 -19.01 7.20 -11.17
C CYS A 349 -19.41 6.63 -12.54
N PRO A 350 -18.48 5.98 -13.27
CA PRO A 350 -18.78 5.37 -14.57
C PRO A 350 -19.83 4.25 -14.53
N GLU A 351 -19.98 3.57 -13.39
CA GLU A 351 -20.86 2.41 -13.27
C GLU A 351 -22.29 2.79 -12.89
N CYS A 352 -22.43 3.87 -12.14
CA CYS A 352 -23.69 4.15 -11.46
C CYS A 352 -24.21 5.58 -11.65
N GLY A 353 -23.40 6.46 -12.27
CA GLY A 353 -23.71 7.88 -12.47
C GLY A 353 -23.76 8.71 -11.19
N GLY A 354 -23.48 8.11 -10.03
CA GLY A 354 -23.48 8.78 -8.73
C GLY A 354 -22.22 9.64 -8.51
N PRO A 355 -22.25 10.53 -7.51
CA PRO A 355 -21.10 11.34 -7.15
C PRO A 355 -19.94 10.46 -6.62
N VAL A 356 -18.71 10.89 -6.91
CA VAL A 356 -17.46 10.32 -6.42
C VAL A 356 -16.61 11.42 -5.79
#